data_AF-A0A0D5C2R6-F1
#
_entry.id   AF-A0A0D5C2R6-F1
#
_cell.length_a   1.000
_cell.length_b   1.000
_cell.length_c   1.000
_cell.angle_alpha   90.00
_cell.angle_beta   90.00
_cell.angle_gamma   90.00
#
_symmetry.space_group_name_H-M   'P 1'
#
loop_
_entity.id
_entity.type
_entity.pdbx_description
1 polymer ?
#
loop_
_entity_poly.entity_id
_entity_poly.type
_entity_poly.pdbx_seq_one_letter_code
_entity_poly.pdbx_strand_id
1 'polypeptide(L)'
;MAEIDPSAKLGNNVAMDDNIVIQGKVQIGNDCVFGKKVVIEKKAVIGSRVTLGDECVIEKDVNIGDDCIFGTNVVIEKQTVIGKGVKIGDGVVIEKNATVLDNAVMSTNTVLEAGKTFPE
;
A
#
# COMPACT_ATOMS: atom_id res chain seq x y z
N MET A 1 6.66 -18.60 -2.02
CA MET A 1 7.26 -18.23 -3.31
C MET A 1 6.77 -16.84 -3.65
N ALA A 2 7.66 -15.91 -4.01
CA ALA A 2 7.24 -14.60 -4.52
C ALA A 2 6.82 -14.73 -6.00
N GLU A 3 5.71 -14.11 -6.37
CA GLU A 3 5.20 -14.04 -7.74
C GLU A 3 5.20 -12.57 -8.18
N ILE A 4 6.04 -12.24 -9.15
CA ILE A 4 6.18 -10.86 -9.66
C ILE A 4 5.94 -10.88 -11.16
N ASP A 5 4.94 -10.13 -11.60
CA ASP A 5 4.64 -9.97 -13.02
C ASP A 5 5.80 -9.28 -13.74
N PRO A 6 6.24 -9.75 -14.92
CA PRO A 6 7.35 -9.15 -15.68
C PRO A 6 7.18 -7.68 -16.06
N SER A 7 5.94 -7.17 -16.09
CA SER A 7 5.64 -5.78 -16.39
C SER A 7 5.72 -4.86 -15.16
N ALA A 8 5.90 -5.41 -13.96
CA ALA A 8 6.10 -4.63 -12.75
C ALA A 8 7.45 -3.89 -12.80
N LYS A 9 7.46 -2.64 -12.34
CA LYS A 9 8.66 -1.83 -12.23
C LYS A 9 8.99 -1.64 -10.76
N LEU A 10 10.20 -2.05 -10.38
CA LEU A 10 10.70 -1.94 -9.02
C LEU A 10 11.84 -0.93 -9.01
N GLY A 11 11.85 -0.04 -8.02
CA GLY A 11 12.96 0.87 -7.75
C GLY A 11 14.17 0.16 -7.15
N ASN A 12 15.15 0.96 -6.76
CA ASN A 12 16.35 0.48 -6.08
C ASN A 12 16.03 0.10 -4.63
N ASN A 13 16.74 -0.90 -4.08
CA ASN A 13 16.66 -1.29 -2.67
C ASN A 13 15.26 -1.70 -2.18
N VAL A 14 14.45 -2.33 -3.04
CA VAL A 14 13.16 -2.88 -2.62
C VAL A 14 13.39 -4.23 -1.93
N ALA A 15 13.10 -4.29 -0.64
CA ALA A 15 13.16 -5.51 0.15
C ALA A 15 11.78 -6.16 0.23
N MET A 16 11.74 -7.48 0.05
CA MET A 16 10.53 -8.29 0.03
C MET A 16 10.76 -9.56 0.82
N ASP A 17 9.84 -9.90 1.71
CA ASP A 17 9.88 -11.15 2.47
C ASP A 17 9.14 -12.27 1.71
N ASP A 18 8.78 -13.35 2.40
CA ASP A 18 8.16 -14.53 1.81
C ASP A 18 6.72 -14.29 1.30
N ASN A 19 6.39 -14.93 0.18
CA ASN A 19 5.04 -15.00 -0.39
C ASN A 19 4.46 -13.66 -0.88
N ILE A 20 5.31 -12.79 -1.39
CA ILE A 20 4.87 -11.57 -2.07
C ILE A 20 4.21 -11.87 -3.42
N VAL A 21 3.11 -11.19 -3.72
CA VAL A 21 2.46 -11.22 -5.04
C VAL A 21 2.40 -9.80 -5.59
N ILE A 22 3.01 -9.57 -6.75
CA ILE A 22 2.97 -8.30 -7.48
C ILE A 22 2.41 -8.56 -8.87
N GLN A 23 1.25 -7.97 -9.17
CA GLN A 23 0.57 -8.12 -10.46
C GLN A 23 1.08 -7.13 -11.51
N GLY A 24 0.55 -7.26 -12.73
CA GLY A 24 1.02 -6.49 -13.89
C GLY A 24 0.87 -4.97 -13.78
N LYS A 25 1.84 -4.27 -14.36
CA LYS A 25 1.92 -2.79 -14.43
C LYS A 25 2.01 -2.08 -13.08
N VAL A 26 2.35 -2.80 -12.01
CA VAL A 26 2.67 -2.19 -10.71
C VAL A 26 3.95 -1.37 -10.82
N GLN A 27 4.00 -0.25 -10.10
CA GLN A 27 5.20 0.58 -9.97
C GLN A 27 5.53 0.72 -8.49
N ILE A 28 6.77 0.42 -8.11
CA ILE A 28 7.26 0.54 -6.74
C ILE A 28 8.48 1.46 -6.75
N GLY A 29 8.49 2.44 -5.85
CA GLY A 29 9.59 3.38 -5.67
C GLY A 29 10.85 2.77 -5.07
N ASN A 30 11.78 3.63 -4.64
CA ASN A 30 13.04 3.19 -4.04
C ASN A 30 12.88 2.95 -2.54
N ASP A 31 13.74 2.11 -1.98
CA ASP A 31 13.90 1.92 -0.53
C ASP A 31 12.60 1.46 0.17
N CYS A 32 11.79 0.65 -0.52
CA CYS A 32 10.56 0.08 0.02
C CYS A 32 10.82 -1.24 0.72
N VAL A 33 10.01 -1.54 1.75
CA VAL A 33 10.12 -2.77 2.53
C VAL A 33 8.74 -3.42 2.65
N PHE A 34 8.60 -4.64 2.14
CA PHE A 34 7.35 -5.40 2.19
C PHE A 34 7.52 -6.64 3.06
N GLY A 35 6.64 -6.79 4.05
CA GLY A 35 6.55 -7.96 4.92
C GLY A 35 6.05 -9.21 4.19
N LYS A 36 5.62 -10.21 4.95
CA LYS A 36 5.19 -11.51 4.39
C LYS A 36 3.79 -11.43 3.82
N LYS A 37 3.53 -12.21 2.77
CA LYS A 37 2.19 -12.37 2.17
C LYS A 37 1.54 -11.04 1.72
N VAL A 38 2.35 -10.04 1.36
CA VAL A 38 1.82 -8.79 0.80
C VAL A 38 1.38 -9.03 -0.64
N VAL A 39 0.20 -8.55 -0.99
CA VAL A 39 -0.38 -8.62 -2.33
C VAL A 39 -0.54 -7.21 -2.89
N ILE A 40 0.05 -6.95 -4.05
CA ILE A 40 -0.06 -5.68 -4.77
C ILE A 40 -0.69 -5.96 -6.14
N GLU A 41 -1.90 -5.49 -6.33
CA GLU A 41 -2.67 -5.70 -7.54
C GLU A 41 -2.29 -4.75 -8.68
N LYS A 42 -2.76 -5.11 -9.88
CA LYS A 42 -2.38 -4.47 -11.14
C LYS A 42 -2.55 -2.95 -11.12
N LYS A 43 -1.58 -2.26 -11.73
CA LYS A 43 -1.53 -0.80 -11.88
C LYS A 43 -1.46 -0.01 -10.57
N ALA A 44 -1.29 -0.66 -9.41
CA ALA A 44 -0.98 0.08 -8.19
C ALA A 44 0.36 0.81 -8.33
N VAL A 45 0.45 1.99 -7.72
CA VAL A 45 1.66 2.81 -7.66
C VAL A 45 2.03 2.98 -6.20
N ILE A 46 3.23 2.57 -5.84
CA ILE A 46 3.81 2.68 -4.51
C ILE A 46 4.97 3.65 -4.61
N GLY A 47 4.94 4.71 -3.78
CA GLY A 47 6.00 5.70 -3.66
C GLY A 47 7.31 5.10 -3.14
N SER A 48 8.28 5.98 -2.85
CA SER A 48 9.56 5.60 -2.25
C SER A 48 9.48 5.62 -0.73
N ARG A 49 10.34 4.83 -0.07
CA ARG A 49 10.42 4.72 1.40
C ARG A 49 9.08 4.28 2.02
N VAL A 50 8.38 3.37 1.34
CA VAL A 50 7.12 2.80 1.81
C VAL A 50 7.38 1.47 2.51
N THR A 51 6.82 1.32 3.71
CA THR A 51 6.84 0.06 4.45
C THR A 51 5.43 -0.54 4.51
N LEU A 52 5.27 -1.75 4.00
CA LEU A 52 4.05 -2.55 4.15
C LEU A 52 4.32 -3.68 5.15
N GLY A 53 3.53 -3.75 6.22
CA GLY A 53 3.57 -4.86 7.17
C GLY A 53 3.07 -6.17 6.55
N ASP A 54 3.03 -7.22 7.37
CA ASP A 54 2.61 -8.54 6.92
C ASP A 54 1.14 -8.54 6.49
N GLU A 55 0.77 -9.41 5.54
CA GLU A 55 -0.61 -9.65 5.13
C GLU A 55 -1.35 -8.39 4.61
N CYS A 56 -0.60 -7.38 4.13
CA CYS A 56 -1.20 -6.22 3.48
C CYS A 56 -1.73 -6.56 2.08
N VAL A 57 -2.86 -5.96 1.71
CA VAL A 57 -3.45 -6.08 0.38
C VAL A 57 -3.66 -4.69 -0.20
N ILE A 58 -2.99 -4.43 -1.31
CA ILE A 58 -3.11 -3.19 -2.09
C ILE A 58 -3.84 -3.53 -3.39
N GLU A 59 -5.10 -3.10 -3.51
CA GLU A 59 -5.92 -3.38 -4.69
C GLU A 59 -5.50 -2.55 -5.91
N LYS A 60 -6.10 -2.89 -7.05
CA LYS A 60 -5.80 -2.28 -8.34
C LYS A 60 -6.02 -0.76 -8.33
N ASP A 61 -5.21 -0.07 -9.14
CA ASP A 61 -5.33 1.37 -9.35
C ASP A 61 -5.22 2.20 -8.05
N VAL A 62 -4.61 1.65 -6.98
CA VAL A 62 -4.27 2.40 -5.75
C VAL A 62 -2.99 3.21 -5.98
N ASN A 63 -2.94 4.42 -5.44
CA ASN A 63 -1.75 5.26 -5.43
C ASN A 63 -1.32 5.56 -4.00
N ILE A 64 -0.09 5.20 -3.64
CA ILE A 64 0.51 5.45 -2.33
C ILE A 64 1.68 6.41 -2.48
N GLY A 65 1.64 7.50 -1.72
CA GLY A 65 2.71 8.49 -1.64
C GLY A 65 3.97 7.98 -0.95
N ASP A 66 5.02 8.80 -1.03
CA ASP A 66 6.30 8.51 -0.38
C ASP A 66 6.18 8.48 1.16
N ASP A 67 7.14 7.85 1.83
CA ASP A 67 7.32 7.91 3.29
C ASP A 67 6.14 7.33 4.11
N CYS A 68 5.36 6.44 3.51
CA CYS A 68 4.22 5.82 4.18
C CYS A 68 4.60 4.56 4.95
N ILE A 69 3.94 4.35 6.09
CA ILE A 69 4.14 3.18 6.95
C ILE A 69 2.78 2.54 7.21
N PHE A 70 2.64 1.28 6.84
CA PHE A 70 1.44 0.48 7.04
C PHE A 70 1.77 -0.68 7.98
N GLY A 71 0.89 -0.89 8.96
CA GLY A 71 0.93 -2.02 9.87
C GLY A 71 0.60 -3.35 9.19
N THR A 72 0.33 -4.36 9.99
CA THR A 72 -0.04 -5.71 9.53
C THR A 72 -1.53 -5.78 9.19
N ASN A 73 -1.90 -6.62 8.22
CA ASN A 73 -3.28 -6.89 7.82
C ASN A 73 -4.04 -5.61 7.40
N VAL A 74 -3.35 -4.71 6.69
CA VAL A 74 -3.96 -3.50 6.12
C VAL A 74 -4.51 -3.79 4.74
N VAL A 75 -5.74 -3.36 4.48
CA VAL A 75 -6.38 -3.49 3.17
C VAL A 75 -6.66 -2.10 2.59
N ILE A 76 -6.15 -1.85 1.40
CA ILE A 76 -6.44 -0.63 0.63
C ILE A 76 -7.18 -1.03 -0.63
N GLU A 77 -8.47 -0.72 -0.67
CA GLU A 77 -9.32 -1.03 -1.80
C GLU A 77 -9.05 -0.12 -3.01
N LYS A 78 -9.48 -0.58 -4.17
CA LYS A 78 -9.21 0.00 -5.49
C LYS A 78 -9.52 1.50 -5.60
N GLN A 79 -8.77 2.16 -6.46
CA GLN A 79 -8.96 3.58 -6.81
C GLN A 79 -8.81 4.54 -5.61
N THR A 80 -8.14 4.09 -4.56
CA THR A 80 -7.84 4.89 -3.38
C THR A 80 -6.52 5.63 -3.55
N VAL A 81 -6.45 6.84 -3.00
CA VAL A 81 -5.23 7.65 -2.98
C VAL A 81 -4.76 7.82 -1.54
N ILE A 82 -3.51 7.46 -1.27
CA ILE A 82 -2.82 7.69 0.00
C ILE A 82 -1.76 8.76 -0.23
N GLY A 83 -1.83 9.85 0.52
CA GLY A 83 -0.86 10.94 0.52
C GLY A 83 0.51 10.51 1.03
N LYS A 84 1.46 11.44 1.07
CA LYS A 84 2.81 11.17 1.58
C LYS A 84 2.86 11.19 3.11
N GLY A 85 3.77 10.43 3.70
CA GLY A 85 4.02 10.44 5.14
C GLY A 85 2.88 9.84 5.98
N VAL A 86 1.96 9.09 5.36
CA VAL A 86 0.81 8.51 6.04
C VAL A 86 1.23 7.33 6.91
N LYS A 87 0.63 7.23 8.10
CA LYS A 87 0.86 6.12 9.03
C LYS A 87 -0.45 5.40 9.31
N ILE A 88 -0.48 4.10 9.02
CA ILE A 88 -1.66 3.26 9.18
C ILE A 88 -1.36 2.14 10.17
N GLY A 89 -2.16 2.03 11.23
CA GLY A 89 -2.06 0.94 12.20
C GLY A 89 -2.58 -0.40 11.66
N ASP A 90 -2.36 -1.47 12.42
CA ASP A 90 -2.74 -2.83 12.00
C ASP A 90 -4.26 -2.98 11.80
N GLY A 91 -4.66 -3.85 10.88
CA GLY A 91 -6.08 -4.18 10.67
C GLY A 91 -6.93 -3.03 10.10
N VAL A 92 -6.32 -1.95 9.62
CA VAL A 92 -7.05 -0.86 8.98
C VAL A 92 -7.55 -1.28 7.61
N VAL A 93 -8.79 -0.90 7.30
CA VAL A 93 -9.40 -1.08 5.99
C VAL A 93 -9.74 0.29 5.41
N ILE A 94 -9.22 0.57 4.22
CA ILE A 94 -9.59 1.75 3.45
C ILE A 94 -10.43 1.29 2.26
N GLU A 95 -11.70 1.66 2.26
CA GLU A 95 -12.63 1.31 1.20
C GLU A 95 -12.39 2.11 -0.08
N LYS A 96 -12.90 1.59 -1.19
CA LYS A 96 -12.68 2.10 -2.55
C LYS A 96 -12.96 3.60 -2.70
N ASN A 97 -12.20 4.25 -3.56
CA ASN A 97 -12.31 5.68 -3.87
C ASN A 97 -12.08 6.61 -2.67
N ALA A 98 -11.54 6.12 -1.55
CA ALA A 98 -11.18 7.00 -0.45
C ALA A 98 -9.90 7.81 -0.75
N THR A 99 -9.72 8.91 -0.04
CA THR A 99 -8.51 9.74 -0.11
C THR A 99 -7.96 9.95 1.29
N VAL A 100 -6.73 9.52 1.52
CA VAL A 100 -6.00 9.80 2.75
C VAL A 100 -5.00 10.91 2.46
N LEU A 101 -5.08 12.02 3.17
CA LEU A 101 -4.24 13.20 2.99
C LEU A 101 -2.84 13.00 3.57
N ASP A 102 -1.92 13.89 3.19
CA ASP A 102 -0.54 13.86 3.63
C ASP A 102 -0.41 13.90 5.16
N ASN A 103 0.50 13.10 5.71
CA ASN A 103 0.80 12.98 7.14
C ASN A 103 -0.38 12.53 8.02
N ALA A 104 -1.44 11.99 7.41
CA ALA A 104 -2.54 11.42 8.15
C ALA A 104 -2.09 10.21 9.00
N VAL A 105 -2.71 10.06 10.16
CA VAL A 105 -2.45 8.92 11.06
C VAL A 105 -3.76 8.21 11.33
N MET A 106 -3.86 6.95 10.90
CA MET A 106 -5.02 6.09 11.14
C MET A 106 -4.68 5.08 12.24
N SER A 107 -5.55 4.99 13.25
CA SER A 107 -5.39 4.04 14.35
C SER A 107 -5.73 2.62 13.91
N THR A 108 -5.16 1.64 14.59
CA THR A 108 -5.43 0.20 14.39
C THR A 108 -6.94 -0.11 14.36
N ASN A 109 -7.35 -1.04 13.50
CA ASN A 109 -8.75 -1.47 13.30
C ASN A 109 -9.73 -0.36 12.91
N THR A 110 -9.23 0.73 12.30
CA THR A 110 -10.08 1.78 11.74
C THR A 110 -10.56 1.38 10.34
N VAL A 111 -11.81 1.71 10.01
CA VAL A 111 -12.34 1.61 8.65
C VAL A 111 -12.57 3.01 8.10
N LEU A 112 -11.99 3.32 6.94
CA LEU A 112 -12.33 4.52 6.17
C LEU A 112 -13.34 4.13 5.09
N GLU A 113 -14.57 4.61 5.24
CA GLU A 113 -15.68 4.30 4.31
C GLU A 113 -15.41 4.83 2.89
N ALA A 114 -16.04 4.18 1.92
CA ALA A 114 -15.83 4.41 0.51
C ALA A 114 -16.10 5.87 0.14
N GLY A 115 -15.18 6.48 -0.61
CA GLY A 115 -15.33 7.85 -1.09
C GLY A 115 -15.05 8.94 -0.06
N LYS A 116 -14.68 8.60 1.19
CA LYS A 116 -14.34 9.59 2.22
C LYS A 116 -12.91 10.10 2.07
N THR A 117 -12.71 11.34 2.50
CA THR A 117 -11.39 11.95 2.68
C THR A 117 -11.01 11.92 4.16
N PHE A 118 -9.76 11.65 4.49
CA PHE A 118 -9.23 11.64 5.86
C PHE A 118 -7.90 12.39 5.94
N PRO A 119 -7.63 13.22 6.97
CA PRO A 119 -8.52 13.66 8.04
C PRO A 119 -9.30 14.91 7.59
N GLU A 120 -10.61 14.80 7.39
CA GLU A 120 -11.52 15.96 7.28
C GLU A 120 -12.31 16.18 8.58
#